data_AF-A0A9W7MN84-F1
#
_entry.id   AF-A0A9W7MN84-F1
#
_cell.length_a   1.000
_cell.length_b   1.000
_cell.length_c   1.000
_cell.angle_alpha   90.00
_cell.angle_beta   90.00
_cell.angle_gamma   90.00
#
_symmetry.space_group_name_H-M   'P 1'
#
loop_
_entity.id
_entity.type
_entity.pdbx_description
1 polymer ?
#
loop_
_entity_poly.entity_id
_entity_poly.type
_entity_poly.pdbx_seq_one_letter_code
_entity_poly.pdbx_strand_id
1 'polypeptide(L)'
;MGKRRCSVVAALATIMVVMVELAPLTVAKSGRSMLTNGLGMTPPMGWNSWNHFGCNIDEKIIRETADALVSTGLSKLGYEYVNIDDCWAEISRDDKQVLFAIESLALVNHIDGSLSVPVQYVGEGSARTINPEFVKYKQEDSALCSWLLSSIGSSILPSLVNCKNALDIWEKIWAAHLSGYRIAVVLLNRGPVRYSTTALWDDIGLDPKTVVEARDLWEHKTLTTHFVGNLTATLAPHSCKLYVLKPIA
;
A
#
# COMPACT_ATOMS: atom_id res chain seq x y z
N MET A 1 -35.94 -27.74 96.74
CA MET A 1 -35.12 -26.82 97.57
C MET A 1 -33.96 -27.60 98.14
N GLY A 2 -32.72 -27.31 97.70
CA GLY A 2 -31.55 -28.03 98.19
C GLY A 2 -30.25 -27.49 97.62
N LYS A 3 -29.59 -26.63 98.41
CA LYS A 3 -28.14 -26.40 98.30
C LYS A 3 -27.40 -27.64 98.81
N ARG A 4 -26.29 -28.00 98.17
CA ARG A 4 -25.01 -28.55 98.70
C ARG A 4 -24.32 -29.32 97.56
N ARG A 5 -23.26 -28.78 96.94
CA ARG A 5 -21.85 -28.70 97.37
C ARG A 5 -21.07 -30.01 97.16
N CYS A 6 -19.93 -29.83 96.48
CA CYS A 6 -18.63 -30.51 96.64
C CYS A 6 -18.56 -31.97 96.15
N SER A 7 -17.78 -32.22 95.09
CA SER A 7 -16.34 -32.59 95.13
C SER A 7 -16.22 -34.11 95.37
N VAL A 8 -15.41 -34.93 94.72
CA VAL A 8 -14.08 -34.75 94.11
C VAL A 8 -13.71 -36.15 93.54
N VAL A 9 -13.10 -36.20 92.35
CA VAL A 9 -11.93 -37.06 91.97
C VAL A 9 -12.16 -38.60 92.00
N ALA A 10 -11.62 -39.49 91.14
CA ALA A 10 -10.49 -39.57 90.22
C ALA A 10 -10.82 -40.69 89.20
N ALA A 11 -10.31 -40.64 87.96
CA ALA A 11 -9.25 -41.53 87.41
C ALA A 11 -9.58 -43.04 87.39
N LEU A 12 -9.39 -43.84 86.33
CA LEU A 12 -8.66 -43.72 85.06
C LEU A 12 -8.99 -44.96 84.21
N ALA A 13 -8.96 -44.80 82.87
CA ALA A 13 -8.75 -45.79 81.80
C ALA A 13 -9.80 -46.93 81.65
N THR A 14 -10.36 -47.24 80.47
CA THR A 14 -9.68 -47.58 79.21
C THR A 14 -10.62 -47.56 77.97
N ILE A 15 -10.05 -47.21 76.80
CA ILE A 15 -10.30 -47.73 75.42
C ILE A 15 -11.71 -47.39 74.82
N MET A 16 -11.87 -46.72 73.67
CA MET A 16 -11.45 -47.13 72.33
C MET A 16 -11.61 -45.96 71.34
N VAL A 17 -10.70 -45.88 70.37
CA VAL A 17 -10.54 -44.83 69.37
C VAL A 17 -11.55 -44.99 68.23
N VAL A 18 -12.20 -43.90 67.83
CA VAL A 18 -12.63 -43.69 66.44
C VAL A 18 -12.25 -42.26 66.06
N MET A 19 -11.18 -42.12 65.27
CA MET A 19 -10.79 -40.83 64.71
C MET A 19 -11.77 -40.45 63.60
N VAL A 20 -12.56 -39.42 63.83
CA VAL A 20 -13.24 -38.68 62.77
C VAL A 20 -12.25 -37.60 62.32
N GLU A 21 -11.58 -37.84 61.19
CA GLU A 21 -10.70 -36.86 60.57
C GLU A 21 -11.52 -35.70 60.00
N LEU A 22 -11.45 -34.54 60.65
CA LEU A 22 -11.86 -33.26 60.08
C LEU A 22 -10.78 -32.79 59.11
N ALA A 23 -10.93 -33.15 57.83
CA ALA A 23 -10.08 -32.59 56.79
C ALA A 23 -10.37 -31.08 56.62
N PRO A 24 -9.35 -30.20 56.63
CA PRO A 24 -9.55 -28.79 56.34
C PRO A 24 -9.92 -28.61 54.86
N LEU A 25 -10.97 -27.85 54.56
CA LEU A 25 -11.24 -27.37 53.20
C LEU A 25 -10.12 -26.40 52.80
N THR A 26 -9.07 -26.93 52.17
CA THR A 26 -8.18 -26.10 51.37
C THR A 26 -8.92 -25.77 50.08
N VAL A 27 -9.39 -24.53 49.96
CA VAL A 27 -9.75 -23.98 48.65
C VAL A 27 -8.46 -23.94 47.84
N ALA A 28 -8.22 -24.97 47.03
CA ALA A 28 -7.21 -24.92 46.00
C ALA A 28 -7.61 -23.78 45.06
N LYS A 29 -6.87 -22.67 45.13
CA LYS A 29 -6.97 -21.58 44.18
C LYS A 29 -6.52 -22.17 42.83
N SER A 30 -7.46 -22.70 42.06
CA SER A 30 -7.24 -23.07 40.67
C SER A 30 -7.06 -21.77 39.89
N GLY A 31 -5.90 -21.14 40.05
CA GLY A 31 -5.40 -20.20 39.06
C GLY A 31 -5.19 -21.03 37.81
N ARG A 32 -5.97 -20.74 36.76
CA ARG A 32 -5.73 -21.30 35.43
C ARG A 32 -4.25 -21.10 35.12
N SER A 33 -3.53 -22.20 34.87
CA SER A 33 -2.19 -22.11 34.30
C SER A 33 -2.33 -21.37 32.98
N MET A 34 -1.85 -20.13 32.94
CA MET A 34 -1.64 -19.45 31.67
C MET A 34 -0.73 -20.35 30.82
N LEU A 35 -1.01 -20.41 29.50
CA LEU A 35 -0.22 -21.21 28.57
C LEU A 35 1.22 -20.69 28.61
N THR A 36 2.13 -21.40 29.27
CA THR A 36 3.59 -21.14 29.19
C THR A 36 4.10 -21.69 27.86
N ASN A 37 3.61 -21.13 26.76
CA ASN A 37 3.95 -21.52 25.40
C ASN A 37 5.10 -20.67 24.81
N GLY A 38 5.71 -19.81 25.63
CA GLY A 38 6.80 -18.92 25.22
C GLY A 38 6.37 -17.67 24.44
N LEU A 39 5.07 -17.43 24.26
CA LEU A 39 4.56 -16.20 23.65
C LEU A 39 4.40 -15.09 24.69
N GLY A 40 4.73 -13.85 24.32
CA GLY A 40 4.57 -12.67 25.20
C GLY A 40 5.50 -12.65 26.41
N MET A 41 6.69 -13.26 26.31
CA MET A 41 7.70 -13.25 27.40
C MET A 41 8.22 -11.85 27.73
N THR A 42 8.17 -10.93 26.75
CA THR A 42 8.38 -9.50 26.94
C THR A 42 7.10 -8.76 26.58
N PRO A 43 6.86 -7.57 27.16
CA PRO A 43 5.78 -6.71 26.68
C PRO A 43 5.99 -6.37 25.19
N PRO A 44 4.95 -5.87 24.49
CA PRO A 44 5.13 -5.27 23.17
C PRO A 44 6.19 -4.18 23.23
N MET A 45 7.32 -4.42 22.59
CA MET A 45 8.55 -3.62 22.72
C MET A 45 8.53 -2.39 21.80
N GLY A 46 7.42 -1.66 21.78
CA GLY A 46 7.25 -0.52 20.91
C GLY A 46 6.04 0.32 21.27
N TRP A 47 5.83 1.35 20.47
CA TRP A 47 4.70 2.24 20.59
C TRP A 47 3.90 2.24 19.28
N ASN A 48 2.59 2.46 19.38
CA ASN A 48 1.69 2.55 18.24
C ASN A 48 0.80 3.80 18.40
N SER A 49 0.77 4.64 17.36
CA SER A 49 0.03 5.90 17.34
C SER A 49 -1.48 5.73 17.56
N TRP A 50 -2.07 4.65 17.06
CA TRP A 50 -3.51 4.39 17.17
C TRP A 50 -3.98 4.26 18.61
N ASN A 51 -3.14 3.70 19.50
CA ASN A 51 -3.51 3.40 20.88
C ASN A 51 -3.92 4.63 21.70
N HIS A 52 -3.47 5.82 21.30
CA HIS A 52 -3.79 7.07 22.01
C HIS A 52 -4.34 8.15 21.09
N PHE A 53 -3.73 8.32 19.92
CA PHE A 53 -4.00 9.48 19.06
C PHE A 53 -5.03 9.19 17.96
N GLY A 54 -5.26 7.92 17.61
CA GLY A 54 -6.10 7.59 16.45
C GLY A 54 -5.62 8.34 15.21
N CYS A 55 -6.53 9.07 14.56
CA CYS A 55 -6.21 9.90 13.38
C CYS A 55 -5.69 11.30 13.70
N ASN A 56 -5.61 11.70 14.98
CA ASN A 56 -5.09 13.00 15.39
C ASN A 56 -3.56 12.95 15.56
N ILE A 57 -2.86 12.63 14.48
CA ILE A 57 -1.41 12.49 14.44
C ILE A 57 -0.80 13.48 13.45
N ASP A 58 0.43 13.90 13.73
CA ASP A 58 1.25 14.71 12.82
C ASP A 58 2.74 14.33 12.98
N GLU A 59 3.59 14.89 12.12
CA GLU A 59 5.04 14.64 12.16
C GLU A 59 5.66 14.97 13.53
N LYS A 60 5.16 16.04 14.17
CA LYS A 60 5.68 16.50 15.45
C LYS A 60 5.44 15.45 16.54
N ILE A 61 4.23 14.91 16.64
CA ILE A 61 3.88 13.87 17.62
C ILE A 61 4.77 12.63 17.42
N ILE A 62 4.96 12.18 16.17
CA ILE A 62 5.77 10.99 15.88
C ILE A 62 7.24 11.22 16.27
N ARG A 63 7.81 12.37 15.92
CA ARG A 63 9.19 12.72 16.27
C ARG A 63 9.38 12.84 17.77
N GLU A 64 8.52 13.59 18.46
CA GLU A 64 8.59 13.77 19.92
C GLU A 64 8.44 12.43 20.65
N THR A 65 7.63 11.50 20.12
CA THR A 65 7.49 10.15 20.67
C THR A 65 8.76 9.32 20.49
N ALA A 66 9.39 9.38 19.32
CA ALA A 66 10.67 8.72 19.07
C ALA A 66 11.78 9.28 19.98
N ASP A 67 11.84 10.60 20.13
CA ASP A 67 12.79 11.27 21.03
C ASP A 67 12.51 10.91 22.50
N ALA A 68 11.25 10.79 22.90
CA ALA A 68 10.86 10.35 24.24
C ALA A 68 11.32 8.91 24.52
N LEU A 69 11.20 7.98 23.57
CA LEU A 69 11.69 6.61 23.74
C LEU A 69 13.19 6.55 24.04
N VAL A 70 13.99 7.43 23.42
CA VAL A 70 15.43 7.51 23.64
C VAL A 70 15.74 8.24 24.95
N SER A 71 15.17 9.42 25.17
CA SER A 71 15.50 10.28 26.31
C SER A 71 15.06 9.72 27.65
N THR A 72 13.94 8.99 27.69
CA THR A 72 13.47 8.27 28.90
C THR A 72 14.25 6.98 29.17
N GLY A 73 15.08 6.54 28.22
CA GLY A 73 15.86 5.30 28.32
C GLY A 73 15.07 4.02 28.00
N LEU A 74 13.82 4.14 27.53
CA LEU A 74 13.01 2.99 27.11
C LEU A 74 13.67 2.22 25.95
N SER A 75 14.35 2.91 25.05
CA SER A 75 15.12 2.26 23.98
C SER A 75 16.20 1.31 24.51
N LYS A 76 16.84 1.65 25.65
CA LYS A 76 17.84 0.80 26.31
C LYS A 76 17.24 -0.44 26.97
N LEU A 77 15.94 -0.39 27.27
CA LEU A 77 15.16 -1.53 27.78
C LEU A 77 14.60 -2.40 26.64
N GLY A 78 14.92 -2.07 25.38
CA GLY A 78 14.54 -2.82 24.18
C GLY A 78 13.31 -2.29 23.45
N TYR A 79 12.75 -1.13 23.84
CA TYR A 79 11.63 -0.52 23.11
C TYR A 79 12.14 0.20 21.86
N GLU A 80 12.14 -0.51 20.74
CA GLU A 80 12.85 -0.10 19.52
C GLU A 80 11.92 0.33 18.37
N TYR A 81 10.60 0.10 18.51
CA TYR A 81 9.64 0.34 17.44
C TYR A 81 8.73 1.55 17.70
N VAL A 82 8.56 2.38 16.68
CA VAL A 82 7.53 3.43 16.59
C VAL A 82 6.65 3.09 15.39
N ASN A 83 5.46 2.55 15.64
CA ASN A 83 4.48 2.23 14.61
C ASN A 83 3.63 3.46 14.30
N ILE A 84 3.65 3.88 13.03
CA ILE A 84 2.79 4.91 12.47
C ILE A 84 1.61 4.19 11.81
N ASP A 85 0.45 4.24 12.45
CA ASP A 85 -0.74 3.47 12.06
C ASP A 85 -1.65 4.25 11.08
N ASP A 86 -2.91 3.84 10.99
CA ASP A 86 -3.98 4.46 10.22
C ASP A 86 -3.99 5.99 10.30
N CYS A 87 -4.48 6.62 9.23
CA CYS A 87 -4.61 8.07 9.05
C CYS A 87 -3.29 8.87 8.89
N TRP A 88 -2.12 8.23 8.83
CA TRP A 88 -0.89 8.91 8.40
C TRP A 88 -0.87 9.24 6.90
N ALA A 89 -1.35 8.31 6.08
CA ALA A 89 -1.55 8.56 4.66
C ALA A 89 -2.81 9.40 4.47
N GLU A 90 -2.74 10.41 3.61
CA GLU A 90 -3.90 11.26 3.29
C GLU A 90 -5.06 10.41 2.71
N ILE A 91 -6.28 10.68 3.19
CA ILE A 91 -7.50 9.94 2.80
C ILE A 91 -7.86 10.22 1.33
N SER A 92 -7.53 11.40 0.83
CA SER A 92 -7.71 11.80 -0.56
C SER A 92 -6.41 12.39 -1.08
N ARG A 93 -5.74 11.70 -2.00
CA ARG A 93 -4.54 12.26 -2.63
C ARG A 93 -4.94 13.40 -3.55
N ASP A 94 -4.45 14.60 -3.29
CA ASP A 94 -4.53 15.72 -4.24
C ASP A 94 -3.61 15.48 -5.43
N ASP A 95 -4.01 15.93 -6.63
CA ASP A 95 -3.27 15.76 -7.89
C ASP A 95 -1.85 16.35 -7.80
N LYS A 96 -1.64 17.33 -6.92
CA LYS A 96 -0.34 17.95 -6.68
C LYS A 96 0.61 17.09 -5.86
N GLN A 97 0.12 16.13 -5.08
CA GLN A 97 0.99 15.30 -4.25
C GLN A 97 1.87 14.37 -5.07
N VAL A 98 1.34 13.81 -6.15
CA VAL A 98 2.13 12.97 -7.05
C VAL A 98 3.25 13.79 -7.69
N LEU A 99 2.94 15.02 -8.11
CA LEU A 99 3.95 15.94 -8.65
C LEU A 99 5.04 16.26 -7.63
N PHE A 100 4.67 16.64 -6.40
CA PHE A 100 5.67 16.92 -5.35
C PHE A 100 6.46 15.69 -4.92
N ALA A 101 5.86 14.49 -4.92
CA ALA A 101 6.58 13.25 -4.67
C ALA A 101 7.62 12.97 -5.75
N ILE A 102 7.26 13.16 -7.03
CA ILE A 102 8.18 13.01 -8.17
C ILE A 102 9.34 14.02 -8.06
N GLU A 103 9.05 15.28 -7.77
CA GLU A 103 10.06 16.33 -7.65
C GLU A 103 10.99 16.11 -6.44
N SER A 104 10.43 15.85 -5.26
CA SER A 104 11.20 15.69 -4.01
C SER A 104 12.11 14.46 -4.02
N LEU A 105 11.72 13.41 -4.74
CA LEU A 105 12.50 12.19 -4.89
C LEU A 105 13.34 12.16 -6.17
N ALA A 106 13.37 13.26 -6.93
CA ALA A 106 14.10 13.40 -8.18
C ALA A 106 13.80 12.30 -9.21
N LEU A 107 12.53 11.88 -9.31
CA LEU A 107 12.10 10.77 -10.16
C LEU A 107 11.65 11.19 -11.57
N VAL A 108 11.84 12.46 -11.95
CA VAL A 108 11.43 12.99 -13.26
C VAL A 108 12.07 12.20 -14.41
N ASN A 109 13.31 11.76 -14.23
CA ASN A 109 14.06 10.97 -15.21
C ASN A 109 13.43 9.59 -15.50
N HIS A 110 12.62 9.04 -14.58
CA HIS A 110 11.88 7.78 -14.78
C HIS A 110 10.68 7.93 -15.74
N ILE A 111 10.23 9.16 -16.01
CA ILE A 111 9.03 9.43 -16.82
C ILE A 111 9.27 10.27 -18.08
N ASP A 112 10.42 10.95 -18.18
CA ASP A 112 10.78 11.71 -19.39
C ASP A 112 11.66 10.91 -20.37
N GLY A 113 12.02 9.68 -20.01
CA GLY A 113 12.85 8.78 -20.80
C GLY A 113 14.35 9.11 -20.77
N SER A 114 14.79 10.06 -19.94
CA SER A 114 16.21 10.43 -19.84
C SER A 114 17.05 9.44 -19.03
N LEU A 115 16.41 8.54 -18.27
CA LEU A 115 17.08 7.56 -17.42
C LEU A 115 17.53 6.32 -18.20
N SER A 116 18.82 6.00 -18.13
CA SER A 116 19.35 4.74 -18.64
C SER A 116 19.10 3.60 -17.64
N VAL A 117 18.30 2.60 -18.04
CA VAL A 117 17.97 1.44 -17.19
C VAL A 117 19.24 0.62 -16.90
N PRO A 118 19.63 0.41 -15.62
CA PRO A 118 20.78 -0.42 -15.27
C PRO A 118 20.60 -1.88 -15.69
N VAL A 119 21.69 -2.58 -16.00
CA VAL A 119 21.63 -4.02 -16.29
C VAL A 119 21.22 -4.80 -15.04
N GLN A 120 20.32 -5.78 -15.18
CA GLN A 120 19.77 -6.54 -14.06
C GLN A 120 20.79 -7.42 -13.35
N TYR A 121 21.70 -8.04 -14.11
CA TYR A 121 22.71 -8.95 -13.59
C TYR A 121 24.10 -8.45 -13.97
N VAL A 122 25.04 -8.59 -13.04
CA VAL A 122 26.46 -8.31 -13.22
C VAL A 122 27.26 -9.60 -12.98
N GLY A 123 28.35 -9.77 -13.73
CA GLY A 123 29.20 -10.96 -13.71
C GLY A 123 28.94 -11.94 -14.87
N GLU A 124 29.88 -12.88 -15.05
CA GLU A 124 29.86 -13.86 -16.14
C GLU A 124 29.55 -15.28 -15.64
N GLY A 125 28.89 -16.07 -16.50
CA GLY A 125 28.58 -17.47 -16.22
C GLY A 125 27.67 -17.69 -15.01
N SER A 126 28.04 -18.65 -14.16
CA SER A 126 27.32 -19.02 -12.94
C SER A 126 27.55 -18.06 -11.76
N ALA A 127 28.46 -17.08 -11.89
CA ALA A 127 28.72 -16.05 -10.87
C ALA A 127 27.91 -14.76 -11.10
N ARG A 128 26.77 -14.84 -11.79
CA ARG A 128 25.85 -13.72 -11.98
C ARG A 128 25.20 -13.32 -10.66
N THR A 129 25.39 -12.07 -10.26
CA THR A 129 24.77 -11.47 -9.08
C THR A 129 23.82 -10.36 -9.51
N ILE A 130 22.79 -10.08 -8.70
CA ILE A 130 21.85 -9.00 -9.00
C ILE A 130 22.55 -7.65 -8.82
N ASN A 131 22.40 -6.77 -9.79
CA ASN A 131 22.98 -5.44 -9.74
C ASN A 131 22.24 -4.57 -8.70
N PRO A 132 22.91 -4.05 -7.65
CA PRO A 132 22.28 -3.17 -6.67
C PRO A 132 21.65 -1.92 -7.30
N GLU A 133 22.25 -1.36 -8.35
CA GLU A 133 21.70 -0.21 -9.08
C GLU A 133 20.37 -0.55 -9.75
N PHE A 134 20.24 -1.77 -10.29
CA PHE A 134 18.97 -2.22 -10.87
C PHE A 134 17.88 -2.42 -9.80
N VAL A 135 18.26 -2.91 -8.62
CA VAL A 135 17.32 -3.05 -7.50
C VAL A 135 16.79 -1.68 -7.07
N LYS A 136 17.69 -0.70 -6.91
CA LYS A 136 17.31 0.68 -6.57
C LYS A 136 16.41 1.28 -7.64
N TYR A 137 16.81 1.21 -8.91
CA TYR A 137 15.98 1.62 -10.04
C TYR A 137 14.58 0.99 -9.97
N LYS A 138 14.49 -0.32 -9.74
CA LYS A 138 13.19 -1.00 -9.74
C LYS A 138 12.32 -0.63 -8.56
N GLN A 139 12.90 -0.32 -7.40
CA GLN A 139 12.16 0.17 -6.24
C GLN A 139 11.55 1.55 -6.53
N GLU A 140 12.35 2.47 -7.08
CA GLU A 140 11.90 3.80 -7.48
C GLU A 140 10.80 3.75 -8.56
N ASP A 141 11.05 2.97 -9.63
CA ASP A 141 10.09 2.75 -10.73
C ASP A 141 8.77 2.14 -10.22
N SER A 142 8.83 1.17 -9.31
CA SER A 142 7.63 0.53 -8.75
C SER A 142 6.82 1.48 -7.85
N ALA A 143 7.51 2.29 -7.04
CA ALA A 143 6.85 3.31 -6.23
C ALA A 143 6.14 4.34 -7.12
N LEU A 144 6.82 4.79 -8.17
CA LEU A 144 6.26 5.74 -9.12
C LEU A 144 5.07 5.15 -9.90
N CYS A 145 5.16 3.90 -10.36
CA CYS A 145 4.03 3.18 -10.96
C CYS A 145 2.81 3.17 -10.03
N SER A 146 3.03 2.87 -8.74
CA SER A 146 1.95 2.86 -7.75
C SER A 146 1.29 4.23 -7.61
N TRP A 147 2.09 5.31 -7.54
CA TRP A 147 1.56 6.67 -7.46
C TRP A 147 0.80 7.08 -8.72
N LEU A 148 1.37 6.82 -9.90
CA LEU A 148 0.70 7.09 -11.17
C LEU A 148 -0.62 6.34 -11.26
N LEU A 149 -0.65 5.03 -11.02
CA LEU A 149 -1.89 4.24 -11.06
C LEU A 149 -2.91 4.72 -10.02
N SER A 150 -2.47 5.19 -8.84
CA SER A 150 -3.38 5.72 -7.82
C SER A 150 -4.04 7.04 -8.21
N SER A 151 -3.39 7.83 -9.07
CA SER A 151 -3.94 9.10 -9.60
C SER A 151 -4.90 8.88 -10.78
N ILE A 152 -4.96 7.67 -11.32
CA ILE A 152 -5.70 7.37 -12.54
C ILE A 152 -7.10 6.86 -12.18
N GLY A 153 -8.10 7.40 -12.86
CA GLY A 153 -9.49 6.98 -12.72
C GLY A 153 -9.67 5.48 -13.00
N SER A 154 -10.51 4.82 -12.20
CA SER A 154 -10.73 3.37 -12.24
C SER A 154 -11.19 2.85 -13.61
N SER A 155 -11.84 3.68 -14.42
CA SER A 155 -12.26 3.37 -15.79
C SER A 155 -11.10 3.15 -16.78
N ILE A 156 -9.88 3.61 -16.43
CA ILE A 156 -8.70 3.59 -17.30
C ILE A 156 -7.70 2.53 -16.86
N LEU A 157 -7.74 2.09 -15.60
CA LEU A 157 -6.83 1.06 -15.08
C LEU A 157 -6.75 -0.22 -15.95
N PRO A 158 -7.84 -0.75 -16.54
CA PRO A 158 -7.76 -1.94 -17.39
C PRO A 158 -6.86 -1.77 -18.63
N SER A 159 -6.74 -0.56 -19.20
CA SER A 159 -5.88 -0.33 -20.38
C SER A 159 -4.38 -0.23 -20.04
N LEU A 160 -4.05 -0.16 -18.74
CA LEU A 160 -2.68 -0.01 -18.24
C LEU A 160 -2.06 -1.33 -17.77
N VAL A 161 -2.80 -2.45 -17.81
CA VAL A 161 -2.35 -3.76 -17.31
C VAL A 161 -1.05 -4.24 -17.99
N ASN A 162 -0.79 -3.82 -19.22
CA ASN A 162 0.41 -4.22 -19.98
C ASN A 162 1.59 -3.25 -19.84
N CYS A 163 1.45 -2.13 -19.13
CA CYS A 163 2.56 -1.21 -18.88
C CYS A 163 3.55 -1.84 -17.90
N LYS A 164 4.85 -1.80 -18.22
CA LYS A 164 5.89 -2.54 -17.46
C LYS A 164 6.66 -1.66 -16.47
N ASN A 165 6.62 -0.35 -16.67
CA ASN A 165 7.39 0.65 -15.94
C ASN A 165 6.62 1.99 -15.92
N ALA A 166 7.13 2.96 -15.17
CA ALA A 166 6.49 4.26 -14.99
C ALA A 166 6.43 5.07 -16.30
N LEU A 167 7.45 4.96 -17.15
CA LEU A 167 7.49 5.59 -18.47
C LEU A 167 6.35 5.06 -19.36
N ASP A 168 6.15 3.74 -19.42
CA ASP A 168 5.08 3.11 -20.19
C ASP A 168 3.70 3.61 -19.74
N ILE A 169 3.49 3.79 -18.42
CA ILE A 169 2.24 4.33 -17.86
C ILE A 169 2.10 5.81 -18.24
N TRP A 170 3.18 6.57 -18.11
CA TRP A 170 3.22 7.99 -18.38
C TRP A 170 2.97 8.33 -19.86
N GLU A 171 3.52 7.52 -20.76
CA GLU A 171 3.41 7.66 -22.20
C GLU A 171 2.17 6.99 -22.79
N LYS A 172 1.46 6.12 -22.04
CA LYS A 172 0.32 5.38 -22.59
C LYS A 172 -0.75 6.35 -23.10
N ILE A 173 -1.21 6.04 -24.32
CA ILE A 173 -2.29 6.74 -25.00
C ILE A 173 -3.58 6.54 -24.22
N TRP A 174 -4.30 7.63 -23.99
CA TRP A 174 -5.53 7.61 -23.19
C TRP A 174 -6.71 7.31 -24.11
N ALA A 175 -7.31 6.14 -23.95
CA ALA A 175 -8.55 5.77 -24.64
C ALA A 175 -9.65 5.45 -23.62
N ALA A 176 -10.86 5.93 -23.88
CA ALA A 176 -12.02 5.70 -23.02
C ALA A 176 -13.23 5.27 -23.85
N HIS A 177 -13.90 4.21 -23.42
CA HIS A 177 -15.12 3.73 -24.05
C HIS A 177 -16.29 4.68 -23.76
N LEU A 178 -17.05 5.00 -24.81
CA LEU A 178 -18.24 5.83 -24.77
C LEU A 178 -19.48 5.00 -25.14
N SER A 179 -20.66 5.59 -24.92
CA SER A 179 -21.91 5.00 -25.37
C SER A 179 -21.97 4.85 -26.89
N GLY A 180 -22.60 3.75 -27.34
CA GLY A 180 -22.79 3.44 -28.76
C GLY A 180 -21.52 2.96 -29.46
N TYR A 181 -20.69 2.16 -28.77
CA TYR A 181 -19.43 1.58 -29.30
C TYR A 181 -18.40 2.60 -29.78
N ARG A 182 -18.51 3.85 -29.33
CA ARG A 182 -17.55 4.90 -29.63
C ARG A 182 -16.40 4.87 -28.64
N ILE A 183 -15.25 5.37 -29.06
CA ILE A 183 -14.07 5.45 -28.20
C ILE A 183 -13.51 6.87 -28.28
N ALA A 184 -13.32 7.52 -27.15
CA ALA A 184 -12.54 8.75 -27.07
C ALA A 184 -11.05 8.39 -27.00
N VAL A 185 -10.21 9.03 -27.81
CA VAL A 185 -8.76 8.83 -27.82
C VAL A 185 -8.06 10.18 -27.70
N VAL A 186 -7.19 10.33 -26.71
CA VAL A 186 -6.31 11.49 -26.55
C VAL A 186 -4.90 11.10 -26.93
N LEU A 187 -4.39 11.79 -27.95
CA LEU A 187 -3.01 11.78 -28.37
C LEU A 187 -2.33 12.99 -27.75
N LEU A 188 -1.35 12.78 -26.86
CA LEU A 188 -0.76 13.84 -26.05
C LEU A 188 0.75 13.91 -26.27
N ASN A 189 1.26 15.09 -26.61
CA ASN A 189 2.68 15.41 -26.66
C ASN A 189 3.05 16.20 -25.40
N ARG A 190 3.74 15.54 -24.47
CA ARG A 190 4.23 16.17 -23.24
C ARG A 190 5.63 16.78 -23.39
N GLY A 191 6.32 16.47 -24.48
CA GLY A 191 7.70 16.87 -24.73
C GLY A 191 7.84 18.26 -25.36
N PRO A 192 9.06 18.81 -25.37
CA PRO A 192 9.36 20.12 -25.95
C PRO A 192 9.54 20.09 -27.47
N VAL A 193 9.48 18.91 -28.09
CA VAL A 193 9.73 18.70 -29.52
C VAL A 193 8.46 18.20 -30.21
N ARG A 194 8.25 18.62 -31.46
CA ARG A 194 7.17 18.10 -32.31
C ARG A 194 7.42 16.62 -32.59
N TYR A 195 6.42 15.78 -32.38
CA TYR A 195 6.49 14.37 -32.76
C TYR A 195 5.14 13.84 -33.24
N SER A 196 5.18 12.72 -33.96
CA SER A 196 3.98 12.00 -34.39
C SER A 196 3.71 10.84 -33.44
N THR A 197 2.49 10.75 -32.94
CA THR A 197 2.04 9.66 -32.10
C THR A 197 0.94 8.88 -32.79
N THR A 198 0.87 7.59 -32.52
CA THR A 198 -0.02 6.65 -33.21
C THR A 198 -0.82 5.86 -32.18
N ALA A 199 -2.14 5.98 -32.24
CA ALA A 199 -3.03 5.04 -31.55
C ALA A 199 -3.22 3.80 -32.43
N LEU A 200 -2.76 2.64 -31.96
CA LEU A 200 -3.03 1.35 -32.58
C LEU A 200 -4.37 0.80 -32.05
N TRP A 201 -5.13 0.08 -32.89
CA TRP A 201 -6.42 -0.50 -32.49
C TRP A 201 -6.28 -1.52 -31.36
N ASP A 202 -5.23 -2.34 -31.41
CA ASP A 202 -4.90 -3.30 -30.35
C ASP A 202 -4.65 -2.61 -29.00
N ASP A 203 -4.08 -1.39 -29.00
CA ASP A 203 -3.81 -0.63 -27.78
C ASP A 203 -5.05 -0.02 -27.15
N ILE A 204 -6.11 0.22 -27.94
CA ILE A 204 -7.33 0.91 -27.51
C ILE A 204 -8.56 -0.02 -27.47
N GLY A 205 -8.36 -1.32 -27.65
CA GLY A 205 -9.41 -2.34 -27.52
C GLY A 205 -10.33 -2.48 -28.74
N LEU A 206 -9.86 -2.11 -29.94
CA LEU A 206 -10.54 -2.34 -31.21
C LEU A 206 -9.93 -3.53 -31.95
N ASP A 207 -10.74 -4.27 -32.72
CA ASP A 207 -10.20 -5.27 -33.65
C ASP A 207 -9.39 -4.54 -34.75
N PRO A 208 -8.16 -5.00 -35.09
CA PRO A 208 -7.30 -4.38 -36.11
C PRO A 208 -7.95 -4.15 -37.47
N LYS A 209 -8.96 -4.94 -37.82
CA LYS A 209 -9.69 -4.84 -39.10
C LYS A 209 -10.86 -3.86 -39.04
N THR A 210 -11.19 -3.33 -37.86
CA THR A 210 -12.28 -2.38 -37.68
C THR A 210 -11.99 -1.10 -38.45
N VAL A 211 -12.93 -0.72 -39.31
CA VAL A 211 -12.93 0.59 -39.96
C VAL A 211 -13.62 1.59 -39.03
N VAL A 212 -13.00 2.75 -38.82
CA VAL A 212 -13.59 3.80 -37.97
C VAL A 212 -13.63 5.14 -38.68
N GLU A 213 -14.66 5.92 -38.34
CA GLU A 213 -14.70 7.36 -38.55
C GLU A 213 -14.12 8.06 -37.32
N ALA A 214 -13.20 9.00 -37.53
CA ALA A 214 -12.61 9.80 -36.47
C ALA A 214 -13.13 11.23 -36.51
N ARG A 215 -13.67 11.73 -35.39
CA ARG A 215 -14.05 13.13 -35.21
C ARG A 215 -13.03 13.82 -34.32
N ASP A 216 -12.33 14.82 -34.85
CA ASP A 216 -11.49 15.71 -34.07
C ASP A 216 -12.40 16.64 -33.24
N LEU A 217 -12.28 16.56 -31.92
CA LEU A 217 -13.12 17.35 -31.01
C LEU A 217 -12.65 18.80 -30.89
N TRP A 218 -11.37 19.09 -31.10
CA TRP A 218 -10.86 20.46 -31.07
C TRP A 218 -11.21 21.23 -32.33
N GLU A 219 -11.14 20.56 -33.48
CA GLU A 219 -11.54 21.15 -34.77
C GLU A 219 -13.06 21.03 -35.02
N HIS A 220 -13.80 20.36 -34.13
CA HIS A 220 -15.23 20.05 -34.25
C HIS A 220 -15.62 19.39 -35.59
N LYS A 221 -14.70 18.63 -36.19
CA LYS A 221 -14.81 18.13 -37.56
C LYS A 221 -14.61 16.62 -37.63
N THR A 222 -15.48 15.95 -38.40
CA THR A 222 -15.24 14.55 -38.77
C THR A 222 -14.24 14.51 -39.92
N LEU A 223 -13.17 13.73 -39.73
CA LEU A 223 -12.16 13.51 -40.76
C LEU A 223 -12.80 12.76 -41.93
N THR A 224 -12.46 13.17 -43.14
CA THR A 224 -13.00 12.55 -44.38
C THR A 224 -12.42 11.17 -44.64
N THR A 225 -11.27 10.88 -44.05
CA THR A 225 -10.57 9.60 -44.20
C THR A 225 -11.10 8.60 -43.18
N HIS A 226 -11.36 7.38 -43.64
CA HIS A 226 -11.62 6.23 -42.76
C HIS A 226 -10.31 5.60 -42.33
N PHE A 227 -10.22 5.24 -41.05
CA PHE A 227 -9.00 4.69 -40.45
C PHE A 227 -9.17 3.19 -40.17
N VAL A 228 -8.11 2.42 -40.39
CA VAL A 228 -8.07 0.97 -40.16
C VAL A 228 -6.75 0.63 -39.49
N GLY A 229 -6.81 -0.15 -38.41
CA GLY A 229 -5.66 -0.63 -37.63
C GLY A 229 -4.98 0.44 -36.78
N ASN A 230 -4.94 1.70 -37.21
CA ASN A 230 -4.33 2.79 -36.45
C ASN A 230 -4.84 4.19 -36.83
N LEU A 231 -4.52 5.16 -35.98
CA LEU A 231 -4.63 6.59 -36.24
C LEU A 231 -3.36 7.30 -35.77
N THR A 232 -2.70 7.99 -36.70
CA THR A 232 -1.48 8.78 -36.42
C THR A 232 -1.78 10.27 -36.48
N ALA A 233 -1.31 11.03 -35.50
CA ALA A 233 -1.38 12.49 -35.51
C ALA A 233 -0.02 13.12 -35.14
N THR A 234 0.32 14.20 -35.85
CA THR A 234 1.48 15.03 -35.51
C THR A 234 1.08 16.11 -34.52
N LEU A 235 1.80 16.18 -33.41
CA LEU A 235 1.50 17.07 -32.28
C LEU A 235 2.64 18.08 -32.10
N ALA A 236 2.27 19.35 -31.90
CA ALA A 236 3.22 20.38 -31.48
C ALA A 236 3.71 20.12 -30.04
N PRO A 237 4.83 20.74 -29.62
CA PRO A 237 5.29 20.67 -28.23
C PRO A 237 4.18 20.98 -27.23
N HIS A 238 4.09 20.22 -26.15
CA HIS A 238 3.11 20.42 -25.07
C HIS A 238 1.64 20.54 -25.55
N SER A 239 1.25 19.80 -26.60
CA SER A 239 -0.09 19.88 -27.19
C SER A 239 -0.79 18.52 -27.22
N CYS A 240 -2.10 18.52 -27.43
CA CYS A 240 -2.88 17.29 -27.58
C CYS A 240 -3.84 17.35 -28.77
N LYS A 241 -4.23 16.18 -29.24
CA LYS A 241 -5.40 15.98 -30.09
C LYS A 241 -6.36 15.00 -29.42
N LEU A 242 -7.63 15.33 -29.49
CA LEU A 242 -8.71 14.53 -28.91
C LEU A 242 -9.66 14.11 -30.02
N TYR A 243 -9.83 12.80 -30.17
CA TYR A 243 -10.68 12.19 -31.17
C TYR A 243 -11.82 11.40 -30.54
N VAL A 244 -12.97 11.39 -31.19
CA VAL A 244 -14.00 10.36 -30.98
C VAL A 244 -14.00 9.45 -32.20
N LEU A 245 -13.67 8.19 -31.97
CA LEU A 245 -13.70 7.12 -32.95
C LEU A 245 -15.05 6.44 -32.92
N LYS A 246 -15.65 6.24 -34.09
CA LYS A 246 -16.89 5.51 -34.27
C LYS A 246 -16.66 4.37 -35.26
N PRO A 247 -16.73 3.10 -34.83
CA PRO A 247 -16.72 1.97 -35.73
C PRO A 247 -17.86 2.09 -36.76
N ILE A 248 -17.52 1.87 -38.02
CA ILE A 248 -18.46 1.76 -39.13
C ILE A 248 -18.42 0.29 -39.59
N ALA A 249 -19.60 -0.34 -39.54
CA ALA A 249 -19.80 -1.72 -39.95
C ALA A 249 -19.74 -1.87 -41.47
#